data_AF-A0A2E4ID12-F1
#
_entry.id   AF-A0A2E4ID12-F1
#
_cell.length_a   1.000
_cell.length_b   1.000
_cell.length_c   1.000
_cell.angle_alpha   90.00
_cell.angle_beta   90.00
_cell.angle_gamma   90.00
#
_symmetry.space_group_name_H-M   'P 1'
#
loop_
_entity.id
_entity.type
_entity.pdbx_description
1 polymer ?
#
loop_
_entity_poly.entity_id
_entity_poly.type
_entity_poly.pdbx_seq_one_letter_code
_entity_poly.pdbx_strand_id
1 'polypeptide(L)'
;MGNINIDIATAQELILTKYARNSFLALKVAYFNQLNDLCTKLDVDYNKVRKYTTVDDRIGESHTIITDERGFGGHCFPKDTEAFVTSSKRVDSNLSILEHAIEYNRRIRKGTI
;
A
#
# COMPACT_ATOMS: atom_id res chain seq x y z
N MET A 1 17.92 6.70 -25.02
CA MET A 1 16.98 5.87 -24.23
C MET A 1 17.76 4.66 -23.76
N GLY A 2 17.80 4.38 -22.46
CA GLY A 2 18.60 3.27 -21.90
C GLY A 2 18.12 1.90 -22.39
N ASN A 3 18.89 0.84 -22.11
CA ASN A 3 18.50 -0.53 -22.44
C ASN A 3 17.11 -0.85 -21.87
N ILE A 4 16.16 -1.17 -22.74
CA ILE A 4 14.83 -1.62 -22.36
C ILE A 4 14.91 -3.12 -22.14
N ASN A 5 14.71 -3.58 -20.91
CA ASN A 5 14.56 -4.99 -20.61
C ASN A 5 13.08 -5.38 -20.79
N ILE A 6 12.81 -6.41 -21.59
CA ILE A 6 11.47 -6.89 -21.89
C ILE A 6 11.39 -8.34 -21.42
N ASP A 7 10.40 -8.63 -20.57
CA ASP A 7 10.07 -9.97 -20.11
C ASP A 7 8.66 -10.33 -20.58
N ILE A 8 8.47 -11.58 -21.01
CA ILE A 8 7.22 -12.06 -21.63
C ILE A 8 6.51 -13.00 -20.65
N ALA A 9 5.23 -12.69 -20.38
CA ALA A 9 4.36 -13.49 -19.51
C ALA A 9 2.95 -13.59 -20.09
N THR A 10 2.14 -14.50 -19.58
CA THR A 10 0.74 -14.67 -19.97
C THR A 10 -0.11 -13.48 -19.53
N ALA A 11 -1.27 -13.30 -20.20
CA ALA A 11 -2.22 -12.25 -19.82
C ALA A 11 -2.66 -12.36 -18.35
N GLN A 12 -2.90 -13.59 -17.87
CA GLN A 12 -3.33 -13.83 -16.49
C GLN A 12 -2.25 -13.43 -15.47
N GLU A 13 -0.98 -13.77 -15.73
CA GLU A 13 0.16 -13.39 -14.88
C GLU A 13 0.33 -11.87 -14.81
N LEU A 14 0.20 -11.19 -15.96
CA LEU A 14 0.33 -9.73 -16.03
C LEU A 14 -0.82 -9.01 -15.30
N ILE A 15 -2.05 -9.52 -15.41
CA ILE A 15 -3.21 -8.98 -14.69
C ILE A 15 -3.02 -9.11 -13.18
N LEU A 16 -2.66 -10.31 -12.69
CA LEU A 16 -2.42 -10.53 -11.26
C LEU A 16 -1.23 -9.72 -10.75
N THR A 17 -0.16 -9.61 -11.52
CA THR A 17 1.01 -8.78 -11.18
C THR A 17 0.63 -7.33 -10.98
N LYS A 18 -0.27 -6.79 -11.81
CA LYS A 18 -0.76 -5.41 -11.67
C LYS A 18 -1.51 -5.20 -10.34
N TYR A 19 -2.43 -6.11 -10.01
CA TYR A 19 -3.17 -6.05 -8.74
C TYR A 19 -2.25 -6.23 -7.54
N ALA A 20 -1.37 -7.22 -7.57
CA ALA A 20 -0.43 -7.50 -6.49
C ALA A 20 0.49 -6.30 -6.21
N ARG A 21 1.07 -5.70 -7.26
CA ARG A 21 1.96 -4.54 -7.12
C ARG A 21 1.25 -3.34 -6.51
N ASN A 22 0.10 -2.95 -7.06
CA ASN A 22 -0.64 -1.79 -6.57
C ASN A 22 -1.15 -2.02 -5.14
N SER A 23 -1.56 -3.26 -4.82
CA SER A 23 -2.04 -3.60 -3.48
C SER A 23 -0.92 -3.61 -2.44
N PHE A 24 0.28 -4.08 -2.81
CA PHE A 24 1.43 -4.02 -1.92
C PHE A 24 1.84 -2.57 -1.62
N LEU A 25 1.85 -1.70 -2.64
CA LEU A 25 2.15 -0.28 -2.43
C LEU A 25 1.10 0.41 -1.53
N ALA A 26 -0.19 0.11 -1.74
CA ALA A 26 -1.26 0.60 -0.87
C ALA A 26 -1.11 0.09 0.58
N LEU A 27 -0.80 -1.19 0.76
CA LEU A 27 -0.51 -1.78 2.07
C LEU A 27 0.66 -1.07 2.76
N LYS A 28 1.73 -0.76 2.01
CA LYS A 28 2.88 -0.02 2.54
C LYS A 28 2.47 1.37 3.03
N VAL A 29 1.66 2.11 2.28
CA VAL A 29 1.11 3.40 2.73
C VAL A 29 0.30 3.24 4.02
N ALA A 30 -0.60 2.25 4.08
CA ALA A 30 -1.43 2.00 5.26
C ALA A 30 -0.57 1.68 6.50
N TYR A 31 0.42 0.79 6.34
CA TYR A 31 1.35 0.42 7.40
C TYR A 31 2.08 1.65 7.98
N PHE A 32 2.66 2.50 7.12
CA PHE A 32 3.38 3.68 7.59
C PHE A 32 2.46 4.74 8.22
N ASN A 33 1.22 4.87 7.74
CA ASN A 33 0.22 5.71 8.42
C ASN A 33 -0.11 5.19 9.81
N GLN A 34 -0.25 3.88 9.98
CA GLN A 34 -0.54 3.26 11.27
C GLN A 34 0.66 3.33 12.22
N LEU A 35 1.88 3.21 11.68
CA LEU A 35 3.12 3.44 12.43
C LEU A 35 3.22 4.90 12.91
N ASN A 36 2.81 5.87 12.09
CA ASN A 36 2.73 7.26 12.52
C ASN A 36 1.73 7.45 13.67
N ASP A 37 0.56 6.81 13.62
CA ASP A 37 -0.41 6.87 14.73
C ASP A 37 0.18 6.33 16.04
N LEU A 38 0.97 5.25 15.96
CA LEU A 38 1.68 4.70 17.10
C LEU A 38 2.74 5.69 17.62
N CYS A 39 3.55 6.25 16.73
CA CYS A 39 4.58 7.24 17.10
C CYS A 39 3.96 8.45 17.80
N THR A 40 2.83 8.96 17.31
CA THR A 40 2.09 10.06 17.95
C THR A 40 1.62 9.70 19.36
N LYS A 41 1.13 8.47 19.59
CA LYS A 41 0.70 8.02 20.93
C LYS A 41 1.86 7.82 21.90
N LEU A 42 3.05 7.51 21.39
CA LEU A 42 4.26 7.29 22.18
C LEU A 42 5.10 8.57 22.38
N ASP A 43 4.68 9.71 21.84
CA ASP A 43 5.48 10.94 21.77
C ASP A 43 6.86 10.72 21.12
N VAL A 44 6.89 9.93 20.05
CA VAL A 44 8.09 9.60 19.27
C VAL A 44 8.04 10.28 17.90
N ASP A 45 9.17 10.82 17.45
CA ASP A 45 9.30 11.44 16.12
C ASP A 45 9.24 10.39 15.00
N TYR A 46 8.10 10.35 14.31
CA TYR A 46 7.86 9.49 13.17
C TYR A 46 8.92 9.63 12.07
N ASN A 47 9.43 10.83 11.79
CA ASN A 47 10.38 11.04 10.69
C ASN A 47 11.71 10.35 10.97
N LYS A 48 12.14 10.32 12.24
CA LYS A 48 13.33 9.55 12.66
C LYS A 48 13.07 8.05 12.53
N VAL A 49 11.94 7.56 13.02
CA VAL A 49 11.56 6.13 12.91
C VAL A 49 11.51 5.70 11.44
N ARG A 50 10.85 6.49 10.58
CA ARG A 50 10.77 6.27 9.14
C ARG A 50 12.17 6.22 8.52
N LYS A 51 13.01 7.22 8.78
CA LYS A 51 14.37 7.32 8.24
C LYS A 51 15.18 6.06 8.55
N TYR A 52 15.24 5.64 9.81
CA TYR A 52 16.03 4.47 10.19
C TYR A 52 15.42 3.15 9.68
N THR A 53 14.09 3.09 9.56
CA THR A 53 13.42 1.93 8.95
C THR A 53 13.75 1.81 7.46
N THR A 54 13.78 2.92 6.72
CA THR A 54 13.95 2.92 5.25
C THR A 54 15.41 2.89 4.79
N VAL A 55 16.38 2.89 5.71
CA VAL A 55 17.79 2.58 5.40
C VAL A 55 17.96 1.13 4.95
N ASP A 56 17.04 0.24 5.34
CA ASP A 56 16.98 -1.12 4.78
C ASP A 56 16.45 -1.06 3.34
N ASP A 57 17.33 -1.35 2.37
CA ASP A 57 17.03 -1.32 0.93
C ASP A 57 15.89 -2.26 0.53
N ARG A 58 15.61 -3.31 1.33
CA ARG A 58 14.48 -4.21 1.09
C ARG A 58 13.14 -3.53 1.37
N ILE A 59 13.12 -2.49 2.21
CA ILE A 59 11.95 -1.67 2.50
C ILE A 59 11.90 -0.50 1.51
N GLY A 60 12.97 0.30 1.45
CA GLY A 60 13.10 1.49 0.61
C GLY A 60 12.14 2.64 0.98
N GLU A 61 12.42 3.86 0.48
CA GLU A 61 11.73 5.08 0.91
C GLU A 61 10.33 5.31 0.31
N SER A 62 10.04 4.71 -0.84
CA SER A 62 8.78 5.00 -1.55
C SER A 62 7.55 4.64 -0.70
N HIS A 63 6.48 5.42 -0.80
CA HIS A 63 5.20 5.16 -0.12
C HIS A 63 5.30 5.12 1.42
N THR A 64 6.30 5.80 2.00
CA THR A 64 6.49 5.92 3.46
C THR A 64 6.20 7.31 4.00
N ILE A 65 5.93 8.29 3.15
CA ILE A 65 5.64 9.67 3.57
C ILE A 65 4.17 9.79 3.95
N ILE A 66 3.91 10.47 5.06
CA ILE A 66 2.56 10.81 5.50
C ILE A 66 2.13 12.09 4.80
N THR A 67 1.02 12.03 4.06
CA THR A 67 0.41 13.21 3.44
C THR A 67 -0.69 13.79 4.33
N ASP A 68 -1.08 15.03 4.05
CA ASP A 68 -2.14 15.73 4.80
C ASP A 68 -3.49 15.02 4.71
N GLU A 69 -3.79 14.42 3.56
CA GLU A 69 -5.02 13.68 3.35
C GLU A 69 -5.04 12.33 4.08
N ARG A 70 -3.88 11.85 4.56
CA ARG A 70 -3.66 10.57 5.27
C ARG A 70 -4.05 9.33 4.45
N GLY A 71 -3.38 8.20 4.67
CA GLY A 71 -3.69 6.96 3.96
C GLY A 71 -3.45 7.03 2.43
N PHE A 72 -3.76 5.95 1.73
CA PHE A 72 -3.68 5.87 0.26
C PHE A 72 -4.96 6.37 -0.42
N GLY A 73 -4.79 6.98 -1.60
CA GLY A 73 -5.87 7.52 -2.41
C GLY A 73 -5.53 7.50 -3.91
N GLY A 74 -6.08 8.47 -4.66
CA GLY A 74 -5.98 8.50 -6.12
C GLY A 74 -6.88 7.47 -6.80
N HIS A 75 -6.86 7.42 -8.13
CA HIS A 75 -7.77 6.57 -8.90
C HIS A 75 -7.38 5.09 -8.86
N CYS A 76 -6.08 4.77 -8.76
CA CYS A 76 -5.59 3.41 -8.94
C CYS A 76 -5.66 2.56 -7.67
N PHE A 77 -5.19 3.06 -6.51
CA PHE A 77 -5.04 2.22 -5.32
C PHE A 77 -6.38 1.77 -4.72
N PRO A 78 -7.37 2.63 -4.45
CA PRO A 78 -8.66 2.19 -3.93
C PRO A 78 -9.33 1.19 -4.87
N LYS A 79 -9.41 1.51 -6.18
CA LYS A 79 -10.04 0.64 -7.17
C LYS A 79 -9.38 -0.74 -7.25
N ASP A 80 -8.06 -0.78 -7.34
CA ASP A 80 -7.33 -2.04 -7.56
C ASP A 80 -7.29 -2.91 -6.30
N THR A 81 -7.19 -2.32 -5.10
CA THR A 81 -7.21 -3.07 -3.83
C THR A 81 -8.57 -3.71 -3.56
N GLU A 82 -9.66 -2.97 -3.76
CA GLU A 82 -11.03 -3.47 -3.61
C GLU A 82 -11.34 -4.58 -4.61
N ALA A 83 -10.95 -4.39 -5.88
CA ALA A 83 -11.14 -5.39 -6.92
C ALA A 83 -10.35 -6.67 -6.62
N PHE A 84 -9.15 -6.55 -6.07
CA PHE A 84 -8.31 -7.72 -5.77
C PHE A 84 -8.87 -8.54 -4.61
N VAL A 85 -9.25 -7.89 -3.50
CA VAL A 85 -9.94 -8.54 -2.38
C VAL A 85 -11.24 -9.20 -2.83
N THR A 86 -12.05 -8.49 -3.64
CA THR A 86 -13.32 -9.04 -4.14
C THR A 86 -13.10 -10.29 -5.00
N SER A 87 -12.07 -10.26 -5.85
CA SER A 87 -11.73 -11.42 -6.71
C SER A 87 -11.23 -12.60 -5.88
N SER A 88 -10.44 -12.33 -4.85
CA SER A 88 -9.86 -13.37 -3.99
C SER A 88 -10.93 -14.13 -3.18
N LYS A 89 -11.98 -13.42 -2.74
CA LYS A 89 -13.15 -14.02 -2.06
C LYS A 89 -13.93 -15.00 -2.93
N ARG A 90 -14.00 -14.76 -4.24
CA ARG A 90 -14.74 -15.64 -5.18
C ARG A 90 -14.11 -17.01 -5.35
N VAL A 91 -12.85 -17.16 -4.94
CA VAL A 91 -12.07 -18.40 -5.02
C VAL A 91 -11.61 -18.88 -3.63
N ASP A 92 -12.28 -18.41 -2.58
CA ASP A 92 -12.03 -18.78 -1.18
C ASP A 92 -10.56 -18.58 -0.70
N SER A 93 -9.86 -17.60 -1.31
CA SER A 93 -8.48 -17.23 -0.95
C SER A 93 -8.44 -15.81 -0.41
N ASN A 94 -8.83 -15.63 0.85
CA ASN A 94 -8.99 -14.29 1.44
C ASN A 94 -7.66 -13.57 1.66
N LEU A 95 -7.53 -12.35 1.15
CA LEU A 95 -6.38 -11.46 1.38
C LEU A 95 -6.55 -10.62 2.65
N SER A 96 -6.64 -11.28 3.81
CA SER A 96 -7.01 -10.64 5.09
C SER A 96 -6.16 -9.43 5.48
N ILE A 97 -4.86 -9.44 5.20
CA ILE A 97 -3.95 -8.31 5.46
C ILE A 97 -4.37 -7.09 4.65
N LEU A 98 -4.71 -7.29 3.38
CA LEU A 98 -5.13 -6.21 2.48
C LEU A 98 -6.51 -5.67 2.89
N GLU A 99 -7.41 -6.53 3.33
CA GLU A 99 -8.72 -6.13 3.86
C GLU A 99 -8.58 -5.17 5.05
N HIS A 100 -7.78 -5.54 6.05
CA HIS A 100 -7.55 -4.70 7.22
C HIS A 100 -6.86 -3.38 6.84
N ALA A 101 -5.98 -3.39 5.85
CA ALA A 101 -5.36 -2.17 5.34
C ALA A 101 -6.38 -1.23 4.67
N ILE A 102 -7.32 -1.78 3.88
CA ILE A 102 -8.43 -1.02 3.28
C ILE A 102 -9.33 -0.43 4.37
N GLU A 103 -9.71 -1.23 5.37
CA GLU A 103 -10.55 -0.78 6.48
C GLU A 103 -9.89 0.34 7.30
N TYR A 104 -8.61 0.16 7.64
CA TYR A 104 -7.80 1.19 8.28
C TYR A 104 -7.80 2.47 7.43
N ASN A 105 -7.54 2.34 6.12
CA ASN A 105 -7.49 3.47 5.20
C ASN A 105 -8.79 4.27 5.16
N ARG A 106 -9.93 3.58 5.03
CA ARG A 106 -11.27 4.20 5.03
C ARG A 106 -11.54 4.99 6.32
N ARG A 107 -11.02 4.54 7.46
CA ARG A 107 -11.21 5.22 8.75
C ARG A 107 -10.37 6.50 8.89
N ILE A 108 -9.19 6.56 8.29
CA ILE A 108 -8.24 7.67 8.50
C ILE A 108 -8.21 8.69 7.36
N ARG A 109 -8.68 8.32 6.16
CA ARG A 109 -8.59 9.15 4.96
C ARG A 109 -9.46 10.40 5.13
N LYS A 110 -8.87 11.57 4.90
CA LYS A 110 -9.58 12.85 4.89
C LYS A 110 -9.98 13.21 3.46
N GLY A 111 -11.19 13.72 3.26
CA GLY A 111 -11.65 14.23 1.96
C GLY A 111 -12.33 13.20 1.04
N THR A 112 -12.94 12.15 1.61
CA THR A 112 -13.90 11.30 0.89
C THR A 112 -15.27 11.53 1.53
N ILE A 113 -16.05 12.42 0.93
CA ILE A 113 -17.50 12.58 1.18
C ILE A 113 -18.21 11.76 0.10
#